data_AF-X1S644-F1
#
_entry.id   AF-X1S644-F1
#
_cell.length_a   1.000
_cell.length_b   1.000
_cell.length_c   1.000
_cell.angle_alpha   90.00
_cell.angle_beta   90.00
_cell.angle_gamma   90.00
#
_symmetry.space_group_name_H-M   'P 1'
#
loop_
_entity.id
_entity.type
_entity.pdbx_description
1 polymer ?
#
loop_
_entity_poly.entity_id
_entity_poly.type
_entity_poly.pdbx_seq_one_letter_code
_entity_poly.pdbx_strand_id
1 'polypeptide(L)'
;MGNRAVKQYYCPMKCEGGKTYDKQGNCPVCNMHLVPVGEESVDKQHKHEATGGSHHHHHQHDEMVRSSKEGKYYCPMRCEGDKTYDEPGDCPVCGMHLKKEESSAVARKTIYTCPMHPEVKQDHPGSCPKCGMDLVPEKGEETSEEEKAFKKMAKKFWIALALSIPVFIIAMSEFFPFMDLETIASKKVWGWLQLILATPVVFYSSWDFFKRGWSSIRRWAPNMWTLISIGVGVAYLFSVFALLIPGAFPAQFKDAQGNAHLYFEAAAIILTLVLLGQVLELRAHSKTNSAIKALLNLVPPVARVIRNGQEQEVPLEEVQVGDVLRMKPGEKIPVDGIITEGNAVIDESMITGEPIPTDKS
;
A
#
# COMPACT_ATOMS: atom_id res chain seq x y z
N MET A 1 19.85 62.76 2.95
CA MET A 1 20.63 61.68 2.30
C MET A 1 20.22 60.36 2.93
N GLY A 2 19.34 59.60 2.26
CA GLY A 2 18.80 58.33 2.78
C GLY A 2 19.41 57.15 2.03
N ASN A 3 20.10 56.28 2.76
CA ASN A 3 20.74 55.05 2.30
C ASN A 3 19.66 54.07 1.78
N ARG A 4 19.64 53.74 0.49
CA ARG A 4 18.83 52.63 -0.05
C ARG A 4 19.62 51.32 0.16
N ALA A 5 19.21 50.50 1.10
CA ALA A 5 19.73 49.14 1.24
C ALA A 5 19.41 48.33 -0.03
N VAL A 6 20.44 47.85 -0.73
CA VAL A 6 20.29 46.97 -1.90
C VAL A 6 19.83 45.60 -1.40
N LYS A 7 18.63 45.18 -1.80
CA LYS A 7 18.12 43.84 -1.46
C LYS A 7 18.85 42.81 -2.32
N GLN A 8 19.57 41.90 -1.67
CA GLN A 8 20.25 40.80 -2.34
C GLN A 8 19.35 39.55 -2.36
N TYR A 9 19.41 38.76 -3.43
CA TYR A 9 18.60 37.56 -3.65
C TYR A 9 19.49 36.34 -3.89
N TYR A 10 19.12 35.14 -3.45
CA TYR A 10 19.87 33.90 -3.68
C TYR A 10 18.99 32.81 -4.31
N CYS A 11 19.64 31.83 -4.94
CA CYS A 11 18.94 30.67 -5.48
C CYS A 11 18.73 29.60 -4.38
N PRO A 12 17.48 29.16 -4.10
CA PRO A 12 17.19 28.18 -3.04
C PRO A 12 17.85 26.81 -3.29
N MET A 13 18.09 26.46 -4.55
CA MET A 13 18.79 25.22 -4.94
C MET A 13 20.33 25.32 -4.84
N LYS A 14 20.86 26.50 -4.47
CA LYS A 14 22.30 26.78 -4.31
C LYS A 14 23.16 26.34 -5.51
N CYS A 15 22.63 26.43 -6.74
CA CYS A 15 23.30 25.95 -7.94
C CYS A 15 24.69 26.58 -8.19
N GLU A 16 24.91 27.80 -7.70
CA GLU A 16 26.19 28.50 -7.79
C GLU A 16 26.86 28.72 -6.42
N GLY A 17 26.59 27.85 -5.44
CA GLY A 17 27.42 27.74 -4.22
C GLY A 17 27.49 28.99 -3.34
N GLY A 18 26.46 29.84 -3.35
CA GLY A 18 26.35 31.00 -2.44
C GLY A 18 26.32 32.37 -3.11
N LYS A 19 26.36 32.46 -4.45
CA LYS A 19 26.17 33.74 -5.15
C LYS A 19 24.81 34.39 -4.85
N THR A 20 24.85 35.70 -4.62
CA THR A 20 23.67 36.55 -4.49
C THR A 20 23.54 37.46 -5.73
N TYR A 21 22.32 37.88 -6.02
CA TYR A 21 21.94 38.71 -7.16
C TYR A 21 21.28 39.99 -6.65
N ASP A 22 21.57 41.12 -7.28
CA ASP A 22 21.07 42.45 -6.84
C ASP A 22 19.69 42.80 -7.40
N LYS A 23 19.11 41.92 -8.24
CA LYS A 23 17.81 42.12 -8.89
C LYS A 23 16.95 40.88 -8.72
N GLN A 24 15.65 41.10 -8.56
CA GLN A 24 14.65 40.05 -8.53
C GLN A 24 14.51 39.40 -9.92
N GLY A 25 14.38 38.07 -9.96
CA GLY A 25 14.25 37.31 -11.20
C GLY A 25 14.45 35.81 -10.97
N ASN A 26 14.63 35.06 -12.06
CA ASN A 26 14.90 33.62 -12.00
C ASN A 26 16.41 33.35 -12.09
N CYS A 27 16.85 32.29 -11.42
CA CYS A 27 18.22 31.80 -11.49
C CYS A 27 18.53 31.37 -12.93
N PRO A 28 19.64 31.84 -13.55
CA PRO A 28 19.97 31.51 -14.93
C PRO A 28 20.34 30.03 -15.15
N VAL A 29 20.63 29.27 -14.09
CA VAL A 29 21.04 27.86 -14.17
C VAL A 29 19.84 26.92 -14.09
N CYS A 30 18.98 27.09 -13.09
CA CYS A 30 17.85 26.19 -12.85
C CYS A 30 16.47 26.82 -13.13
N ASN A 31 16.44 28.09 -13.53
CA ASN A 31 15.24 28.89 -13.83
C ASN A 31 14.24 29.02 -12.66
N MET A 32 14.63 28.64 -11.44
CA MET A 32 13.85 28.86 -10.22
C MET A 32 13.91 30.31 -9.77
N HIS A 33 12.83 30.82 -9.19
CA HIS A 33 12.77 32.21 -8.71
C HIS A 33 13.76 32.45 -7.55
N LEU A 34 14.53 33.54 -7.64
CA LEU A 34 15.49 33.94 -6.61
C LEU A 34 14.77 34.54 -5.39
N VAL A 35 15.26 34.21 -4.20
CA VAL A 35 14.64 34.55 -2.90
C VAL A 35 15.51 35.58 -2.17
N PRO A 36 14.96 36.66 -1.56
CA PRO A 36 15.77 37.67 -0.88
C PRO A 36 16.52 37.11 0.34
N VAL A 37 17.74 37.58 0.57
CA VAL A 37 18.59 37.24 1.72
C VAL A 37 18.30 38.24 2.85
N GLY A 38 17.72 37.76 3.95
CA GLY A 38 17.60 38.51 5.21
C GLY A 38 16.19 38.97 5.58
N GLU A 39 15.44 38.07 6.25
CA GLU A 39 14.72 38.28 7.52
C GLU A 39 14.40 36.87 8.05
N GLU A 40 15.03 36.46 9.15
CA GLU A 40 14.87 35.13 9.75
C GLU A 40 13.72 35.09 10.76
N SER A 41 12.94 34.00 10.65
CA SER A 41 12.18 33.30 11.69
C SER A 41 10.93 33.98 12.28
N VAL A 42 9.74 33.48 11.91
CA VAL A 42 8.82 32.76 12.83
C VAL A 42 7.93 31.85 11.98
N ASP A 43 8.05 30.54 12.22
CA ASP A 43 7.11 29.52 11.80
C ASP A 43 5.69 29.82 12.30
N LYS A 44 4.74 29.96 11.37
CA LYS A 44 3.31 29.63 11.56
C LYS A 44 2.59 29.61 10.21
N GLN A 45 2.34 28.38 9.77
CA GLN A 45 1.10 27.88 9.17
C GLN A 45 0.15 28.85 8.43
N HIS A 46 -0.12 28.45 7.18
CA HIS A 46 -1.37 28.50 6.42
C HIS A 46 -1.59 29.54 5.31
N LYS A 47 -1.85 28.95 4.12
CA LYS A 47 -2.77 29.35 3.03
C LYS A 47 -2.26 30.35 1.98
N HIS A 48 -1.97 29.80 0.80
CA HIS A 48 -2.30 30.48 -0.44
C HIS A 48 -3.80 30.31 -0.72
N GLU A 49 -4.53 31.42 -0.66
CA GLU A 49 -5.62 31.68 -1.59
C GLU A 49 -5.03 32.22 -2.89
N ALA A 50 -5.56 31.75 -4.01
CA ALA A 50 -5.68 32.55 -5.22
C ALA A 50 -7.11 32.39 -5.75
N THR A 51 -7.83 33.48 -5.58
CA THR A 51 -9.13 33.90 -6.09
C THR A 51 -9.41 33.60 -7.57
N GLY A 52 -10.67 33.29 -7.87
CA GLY A 52 -11.28 33.57 -9.17
C GLY A 52 -12.68 32.96 -9.39
N GLY A 53 -13.75 33.73 -9.11
CA GLY A 53 -15.03 33.62 -9.83
C GLY A 53 -16.27 33.21 -9.02
N SER A 54 -17.06 34.23 -8.66
CA SER A 54 -18.49 34.30 -8.27
C SER A 54 -19.30 33.00 -8.09
N HIS A 55 -19.99 32.87 -6.95
CA HIS A 55 -21.46 32.87 -6.85
C HIS A 55 -21.89 32.93 -5.37
N HIS A 56 -22.82 33.82 -5.06
CA HIS A 56 -23.47 33.96 -3.75
C HIS A 56 -24.11 32.63 -3.30
N HIS A 57 -23.97 32.24 -2.04
CA HIS A 57 -25.08 31.72 -1.21
C HIS A 57 -24.71 31.78 0.28
N HIS A 58 -25.70 32.18 1.09
CA HIS A 58 -25.67 32.33 2.54
C HIS A 58 -25.13 31.10 3.29
N HIS A 59 -24.22 31.30 4.23
CA HIS A 59 -23.96 30.34 5.30
C HIS A 59 -25.01 30.50 6.39
N GLN A 60 -25.81 29.46 6.59
CA GLN A 60 -26.48 29.19 7.86
C GLN A 60 -25.68 28.07 8.53
N HIS A 61 -25.26 28.32 9.78
CA HIS A 61 -24.68 27.31 10.65
C HIS A 61 -25.67 26.17 10.82
N ASP A 62 -25.20 24.92 10.68
CA ASP A 62 -25.79 23.85 11.47
C ASP A 62 -24.81 22.72 11.81
N GLU A 63 -25.21 22.01 12.83
CA GLU A 63 -24.47 21.30 13.86
C GLU A 63 -23.61 20.08 13.47
N MET A 64 -22.75 19.76 14.44
CA MET A 64 -22.04 18.49 14.62
C MET A 64 -22.94 17.28 14.31
N VAL A 65 -22.52 16.47 13.33
CA VAL A 65 -22.96 15.07 13.23
C VAL A 65 -21.75 14.18 13.46
N ARG A 66 -21.74 13.54 14.64
CA ARG A 66 -20.96 12.33 14.93
C ARG A 66 -21.24 11.31 13.81
N SER A 67 -20.22 10.92 13.06
CA SER A 67 -20.29 9.74 12.20
C SER A 67 -19.15 8.78 12.53
N SER A 68 -19.55 7.53 12.61
CA SER A 68 -18.84 6.32 13.00
C SER A 68 -17.57 6.06 12.19
N LYS A 69 -16.59 5.45 12.89
CA LYS A 69 -15.27 5.05 12.42
C LYS A 69 -15.33 3.97 11.33
N GLU A 70 -14.93 4.33 10.11
CA GLU A 70 -14.27 3.44 9.16
C GLU A 70 -12.92 4.08 8.82
N GLY A 71 -11.84 3.29 8.82
CA GLY A 71 -10.49 3.84 8.72
C GLY A 71 -10.24 4.35 7.30
N LYS A 72 -9.74 5.56 7.15
CA LYS A 72 -9.38 6.13 5.85
C LYS A 72 -8.31 5.26 5.17
N TYR A 73 -8.50 4.95 3.90
CA TYR A 73 -7.60 4.18 3.05
C TYR A 73 -6.99 5.10 1.98
N TYR A 74 -5.71 4.94 1.64
CA TYR A 74 -5.03 5.70 0.60
C TYR A 74 -4.50 4.80 -0.53
N CYS A 75 -4.36 5.38 -1.71
CA CYS A 75 -3.71 4.71 -2.83
C CYS A 75 -2.18 4.78 -2.68
N PRO A 76 -1.43 3.65 -2.71
CA PRO A 76 0.03 3.67 -2.56
C PRO A 76 0.75 4.49 -3.64
N MET A 77 0.16 4.58 -4.84
CA MET A 77 0.68 5.37 -5.96
C MET A 77 0.25 6.84 -5.91
N ARG A 78 -0.54 7.24 -4.91
CA ARG A 78 -1.10 8.59 -4.76
C ARG A 78 -1.68 9.15 -6.07
N CYS A 79 -2.41 8.31 -6.80
CA CYS A 79 -2.93 8.69 -8.12
C CYS A 79 -3.93 9.87 -8.08
N GLU A 80 -4.56 10.09 -6.92
CA GLU A 80 -5.43 11.23 -6.64
C GLU A 80 -4.80 12.14 -5.55
N GLY A 81 -3.47 12.19 -5.46
CA GLY A 81 -2.75 12.92 -4.41
C GLY A 81 -2.98 12.31 -3.02
N ASP A 82 -3.44 13.13 -2.08
CA ASP A 82 -3.71 12.74 -0.68
C ASP A 82 -5.17 12.32 -0.43
N LYS A 83 -5.92 12.02 -1.50
CA LYS A 83 -7.29 11.54 -1.37
C LYS A 83 -7.33 10.19 -0.65
N THR A 84 -8.26 10.09 0.31
CA THR A 84 -8.55 8.88 1.06
C THR A 84 -9.94 8.35 0.75
N TYR A 85 -10.15 7.06 1.00
CA TYR A 85 -11.39 6.31 0.79
C TYR A 85 -11.84 5.73 2.13
N ASP A 86 -13.13 5.63 2.40
CA ASP A 86 -13.62 5.14 3.69
C ASP A 86 -13.72 3.61 3.76
N GLU A 87 -13.81 2.95 2.60
CA GLU A 87 -13.96 1.50 2.48
C GLU A 87 -12.67 0.80 1.99
N PRO A 88 -12.38 -0.43 2.48
CA PRO A 88 -11.33 -1.26 1.91
C PRO A 88 -11.68 -1.68 0.48
N GLY A 89 -10.72 -1.60 -0.42
CA GLY A 89 -10.94 -2.01 -1.81
C GLY A 89 -9.76 -1.71 -2.72
N ASP A 90 -10.00 -1.77 -4.02
CA ASP A 90 -9.02 -1.40 -5.04
C ASP A 90 -9.21 0.07 -5.45
N CYS A 91 -8.11 0.80 -5.66
CA CYS A 91 -8.14 2.18 -6.08
C CYS A 91 -8.89 2.33 -7.42
N PRO A 92 -9.89 3.22 -7.55
CA PRO A 92 -10.63 3.39 -8.80
C PRO A 92 -9.75 3.89 -9.96
N VAL A 93 -8.59 4.48 -9.66
CA VAL A 93 -7.64 4.99 -10.65
C VAL A 93 -6.66 3.91 -11.12
N CYS A 94 -5.78 3.40 -10.26
CA CYS A 94 -4.76 2.43 -10.68
C CYS A 94 -5.18 0.98 -10.45
N GLY A 95 -6.30 0.73 -9.77
CA GLY A 95 -6.79 -0.59 -9.34
C GLY A 95 -5.87 -1.34 -8.41
N MET A 96 -4.86 -0.69 -7.83
CA MET A 96 -4.07 -1.29 -6.77
C MET A 96 -4.86 -1.28 -5.47
N HIS A 97 -4.64 -2.30 -4.64
CA HIS A 97 -5.30 -2.40 -3.35
C HIS A 97 -4.97 -1.19 -2.48
N LEU A 98 -6.01 -0.57 -1.94
CA LEU A 98 -5.88 0.57 -1.05
C LEU A 98 -5.23 0.12 0.26
N LYS A 99 -4.34 0.96 0.78
CA LYS A 99 -3.69 0.76 2.07
C LYS A 99 -4.44 1.57 3.12
N LYS A 100 -4.70 0.99 4.27
CA LYS A 100 -5.30 1.74 5.38
C LYS A 100 -4.29 2.80 5.85
N GLU A 101 -4.72 4.04 6.01
CA GLU A 101 -3.97 5.00 6.81
C GLU A 101 -3.95 4.47 8.23
N GLU A 102 -2.76 4.16 8.70
CA GLU A 102 -2.53 3.91 10.12
C GLU A 102 -2.61 5.27 10.81
N SER A 103 -3.84 5.70 11.12
CA SER A 103 -4.05 6.76 12.09
C SER A 103 -3.40 6.29 13.38
N SER A 104 -2.35 7.01 13.80
CA SER A 104 -1.62 6.85 15.05
C SER A 104 -2.50 6.19 16.12
N ALA A 105 -2.08 5.00 16.57
CA ALA A 105 -2.62 4.15 17.63
C ALA A 105 -3.77 4.74 18.47
N VAL A 106 -4.96 4.92 17.87
CA VAL A 106 -6.17 5.25 18.63
C VAL A 106 -7.30 4.34 18.18
N ALA A 107 -7.64 3.45 19.10
CA ALA A 107 -8.88 2.71 19.23
C ALA A 107 -9.14 1.58 18.23
N ARG A 108 -8.42 0.47 18.42
CA ARG A 108 -9.13 -0.81 18.50
C ARG A 108 -9.23 -1.14 19.99
N LYS A 109 -10.42 -1.50 20.47
CA LYS A 109 -10.55 -2.09 21.82
C LYS A 109 -9.70 -3.36 21.83
N THR A 110 -8.55 -3.31 22.50
CA THR A 110 -7.70 -4.47 22.70
C THR A 110 -8.48 -5.46 23.54
N ILE A 111 -8.85 -6.61 22.95
CA ILE A 111 -9.52 -7.68 23.68
C ILE A 111 -8.43 -8.46 24.42
N TYR A 112 -8.59 -8.61 25.73
CA TYR A 112 -7.70 -9.37 26.59
C TYR A 112 -8.28 -10.78 26.77
N THR A 113 -7.43 -11.80 26.69
CA THR A 113 -7.80 -13.21 26.84
C THR A 113 -6.93 -13.90 27.88
N CYS A 114 -7.47 -14.94 28.53
CA CYS A 114 -6.75 -15.73 29.50
C CYS A 114 -5.99 -16.88 28.80
N PRO A 115 -4.65 -17.05 29.01
CA PRO A 115 -3.86 -18.12 28.39
C PRO A 115 -4.41 -19.53 28.62
N MET A 116 -5.03 -19.75 29.79
CA MET A 116 -5.62 -21.04 30.19
C MET A 116 -7.12 -21.15 29.89
N HIS A 117 -7.80 -20.03 29.60
CA HIS A 117 -9.25 -20.00 29.36
C HIS A 117 -9.54 -19.09 28.17
N PRO A 118 -9.30 -19.56 26.92
CA PRO A 118 -9.43 -18.73 25.71
C PRO A 118 -10.84 -18.16 25.49
N GLU A 119 -11.86 -18.78 26.11
CA GLU A 119 -13.25 -18.34 26.10
C GLU A 119 -13.49 -17.03 26.86
N VAL A 120 -12.59 -16.69 27.79
CA VAL A 120 -12.68 -15.47 28.60
C VAL A 120 -12.06 -14.33 27.78
N LYS A 121 -12.92 -13.48 27.21
CA LYS A 121 -12.55 -12.28 26.46
C LYS A 121 -13.08 -11.05 27.19
N GLN A 122 -12.20 -10.12 27.56
CA GLN A 122 -12.56 -8.85 28.20
C GLN A 122 -12.04 -7.67 27.39
N ASP A 123 -12.68 -6.52 27.48
CA ASP A 123 -12.25 -5.29 26.79
C ASP A 123 -11.38 -4.38 27.66
N HIS A 124 -10.99 -4.85 28.84
CA HIS A 124 -10.10 -4.18 29.77
C HIS A 124 -9.02 -5.16 30.28
N PRO A 125 -7.84 -4.65 30.66
CA PRO A 125 -6.86 -5.44 31.40
C PRO A 125 -7.41 -5.82 32.78
N GLY A 126 -6.89 -6.90 33.37
CA GLY A 126 -7.32 -7.39 34.67
C GLY A 126 -7.09 -8.88 34.84
N SER A 127 -7.56 -9.44 35.95
CA SER A 127 -7.39 -10.86 36.24
C SER A 127 -8.57 -11.69 35.72
N CYS A 128 -8.28 -12.88 35.20
CA CYS A 128 -9.28 -13.80 34.69
C CYS A 128 -10.26 -14.24 35.79
N PRO A 129 -11.59 -14.07 35.62
CA PRO A 129 -12.58 -14.46 36.62
C PRO A 129 -12.67 -15.97 36.86
N LYS A 130 -12.13 -16.80 35.96
CA LYS A 130 -12.13 -18.27 36.12
C LYS A 130 -10.92 -18.78 36.92
N CYS A 131 -9.75 -18.16 36.79
CA CYS A 131 -8.51 -18.71 37.33
C CYS A 131 -7.56 -17.70 37.98
N GLY A 132 -7.91 -16.42 38.02
CA GLY A 132 -7.15 -15.37 38.70
C GLY A 132 -5.84 -14.96 38.04
N MET A 133 -5.46 -15.53 36.89
CA MET A 133 -4.27 -15.09 36.15
C MET A 133 -4.55 -13.83 35.34
N ASP A 134 -3.53 -12.99 35.17
CA ASP A 134 -3.62 -11.76 34.40
C ASP A 134 -3.99 -12.04 32.94
N LEU A 135 -4.98 -11.31 32.45
CA LEU A 135 -5.41 -11.37 31.07
C LEU A 135 -4.36 -10.71 30.21
N VAL A 136 -3.91 -11.42 29.19
CA VAL A 136 -2.96 -10.91 28.20
C VAL A 136 -3.72 -10.40 26.98
N PRO A 137 -3.25 -9.31 26.35
CA PRO A 137 -3.86 -8.82 25.13
C PRO A 137 -3.85 -9.92 24.07
N GLU A 138 -5.02 -10.24 23.54
CA GLU A 138 -5.16 -11.15 22.40
C GLU A 138 -4.36 -10.51 21.27
N LYS A 139 -3.23 -11.13 20.91
CA LYS A 139 -2.53 -10.82 19.66
C LYS A 139 -3.54 -11.12 18.57
N GLY A 140 -4.24 -10.09 18.09
CA GLY A 140 -5.23 -10.26 17.06
C GLY A 140 -4.62 -11.08 15.94
N GLU A 141 -5.30 -12.14 15.51
CA GLU A 141 -5.04 -12.82 14.25
C GLU A 141 -5.34 -11.88 13.07
N GLU A 142 -4.86 -10.65 13.11
CA GLU A 142 -4.70 -9.85 11.91
C GLU A 142 -3.42 -10.37 11.25
N THR A 143 -3.54 -11.50 10.55
CA THR A 143 -2.77 -11.64 9.30
C THR A 143 -2.98 -10.31 8.59
N SER A 144 -1.92 -9.50 8.50
CA SER A 144 -2.01 -8.14 7.95
C SER A 144 -2.85 -8.22 6.69
N GLU A 145 -3.83 -7.32 6.50
CA GLU A 145 -4.64 -7.29 5.27
C GLU A 145 -3.74 -7.35 4.00
N GLU A 146 -2.52 -6.84 4.12
CA GLU A 146 -1.44 -6.96 3.13
C GLU A 146 -0.99 -8.40 2.86
N GLU A 147 -0.88 -9.25 3.89
CA GLU A 147 -0.54 -10.67 3.77
C GLU A 147 -1.67 -11.46 3.11
N LYS A 148 -2.93 -11.16 3.42
CA LYS A 148 -4.10 -11.75 2.73
C LYS A 148 -4.11 -11.37 1.25
N ALA A 149 -3.88 -10.10 0.94
CA ALA A 149 -3.77 -9.61 -0.43
C ALA A 149 -2.61 -10.28 -1.19
N PHE A 150 -1.45 -10.41 -0.57
CA PHE A 150 -0.30 -11.12 -1.11
C PHE A 150 -0.62 -12.60 -1.40
N LYS A 151 -1.19 -13.33 -0.43
CA LYS A 151 -1.57 -14.75 -0.61
C LYS A 151 -2.59 -14.93 -1.74
N LYS A 152 -3.59 -14.04 -1.82
CA LYS A 152 -4.59 -14.05 -2.90
C LYS A 152 -3.94 -13.86 -4.27
N MET A 153 -3.03 -12.90 -4.40
CA MET A 153 -2.36 -12.61 -5.67
C MET A 153 -1.36 -13.71 -6.04
N ALA A 154 -0.61 -14.25 -5.08
CA ALA A 154 0.30 -15.36 -5.28
C ALA A 154 -0.43 -16.63 -5.74
N LYS A 155 -1.63 -16.91 -5.19
CA LYS A 155 -2.46 -18.03 -5.64
C LYS A 155 -2.89 -17.86 -7.11
N LYS A 156 -3.32 -16.66 -7.51
CA LYS A 156 -3.67 -16.36 -8.91
C LYS A 156 -2.47 -16.55 -9.84
N PHE A 157 -1.28 -16.11 -9.42
CA PHE A 157 -0.04 -16.31 -10.17
C PHE A 157 0.29 -17.79 -10.36
N TRP A 158 0.26 -18.60 -9.30
CA TRP A 158 0.56 -20.04 -9.42
C TRP A 158 -0.44 -20.78 -10.30
N ILE A 159 -1.73 -20.43 -10.23
CA ILE A 159 -2.76 -20.97 -11.13
C ILE A 159 -2.45 -20.56 -12.58
N ALA A 160 -2.14 -19.28 -12.81
CA ALA A 160 -1.81 -18.77 -14.14
C ALA A 160 -0.58 -19.49 -14.73
N LEU A 161 0.47 -19.65 -13.93
CA LEU A 161 1.70 -20.32 -14.31
C LEU A 161 1.47 -21.80 -14.67
N ALA A 162 0.74 -22.52 -13.82
CA ALA A 162 0.44 -23.93 -14.05
C ALA A 162 -0.38 -24.16 -15.33
N LEU A 163 -1.25 -23.22 -15.70
CA LEU A 163 -2.04 -23.29 -16.94
C LEU A 163 -1.27 -22.76 -18.17
N SER A 164 -0.43 -21.73 -18.00
CA SER A 164 0.33 -21.15 -19.12
C SER A 164 1.48 -22.04 -19.59
N ILE A 165 2.07 -22.85 -18.71
CA ILE A 165 3.17 -23.75 -19.08
C ILE A 165 2.73 -24.78 -20.13
N PRO A 166 1.62 -25.54 -19.95
CA PRO A 166 1.14 -26.44 -21.00
C PRO A 166 0.78 -25.71 -22.29
N VAL A 167 0.15 -24.53 -22.22
CA VAL A 167 -0.17 -23.73 -23.42
C VAL A 167 1.11 -23.38 -24.20
N PHE A 168 2.16 -22.95 -23.49
CA PHE A 168 3.46 -22.65 -24.08
C PHE A 168 4.11 -23.88 -24.72
N ILE A 169 4.06 -25.03 -24.04
CA ILE A 169 4.61 -26.29 -24.57
C ILE A 169 3.89 -26.69 -25.87
N ILE A 170 2.55 -26.59 -25.90
CA ILE A 170 1.76 -26.92 -27.09
C ILE A 170 2.08 -25.94 -28.24
N ALA A 171 2.25 -24.65 -27.96
CA ALA A 171 2.58 -23.68 -29.00
C ALA A 171 4.02 -23.83 -29.52
N MET A 172 4.95 -24.27 -28.67
CA MET A 172 6.35 -24.48 -29.05
C MET A 172 6.63 -25.86 -29.65
N SER A 173 5.69 -26.81 -29.57
CA SER A 173 5.93 -28.19 -30.03
C SER A 173 6.29 -28.27 -31.52
N GLU A 174 5.73 -27.36 -32.34
CA GLU A 174 6.01 -27.29 -33.79
C GLU A 174 7.48 -26.96 -34.11
N PHE A 175 8.22 -26.40 -33.16
CA PHE A 175 9.64 -26.05 -33.33
C PHE A 175 10.60 -27.15 -32.88
N PHE A 176 10.10 -28.18 -32.19
CA PHE A 176 10.91 -29.25 -31.62
C PHE A 176 10.61 -30.58 -32.32
N PRO A 177 11.52 -31.08 -33.20
CA PRO A 177 11.29 -32.30 -33.98
C PRO A 177 11.07 -33.58 -33.15
N PHE A 178 11.39 -33.55 -31.85
CA PHE A 178 11.20 -34.67 -30.92
C PHE A 178 9.82 -34.67 -30.24
N MET A 179 9.00 -33.61 -30.41
CA MET A 179 7.65 -33.48 -29.87
C MET A 179 6.62 -33.28 -30.99
N ASP A 180 6.48 -34.26 -31.89
CA ASP A 180 5.42 -34.24 -32.91
C ASP A 180 4.05 -34.54 -32.28
N LEU A 181 3.46 -33.55 -31.62
CA LEU A 181 2.11 -33.61 -31.03
C LEU A 181 1.02 -33.83 -32.10
N GLU A 182 1.32 -33.61 -33.37
CA GLU A 182 0.45 -33.93 -34.51
C GLU A 182 0.16 -35.44 -34.63
N THR A 183 1.06 -36.30 -34.11
CA THR A 183 0.82 -37.75 -34.08
C THR A 183 -0.22 -38.17 -33.04
N ILE A 184 -0.41 -37.36 -32.00
CA ILE A 184 -1.31 -37.64 -30.88
C ILE A 184 -2.70 -37.05 -31.14
N ALA A 185 -2.78 -35.82 -31.65
CA ALA A 185 -4.03 -35.16 -31.98
C ALA A 185 -3.87 -34.10 -33.08
N SER A 186 -4.96 -33.80 -33.78
CA SER A 186 -4.96 -32.75 -34.82
C SER A 186 -4.73 -31.35 -34.23
N LYS A 187 -4.16 -30.44 -35.03
CA LYS A 187 -3.95 -29.03 -34.65
C LYS A 187 -5.19 -28.35 -34.09
N LYS A 188 -6.37 -28.70 -34.62
CA LYS A 188 -7.65 -28.17 -34.14
C LYS A 188 -7.95 -28.59 -32.69
N VAL A 189 -7.67 -29.83 -32.31
CA VAL A 189 -7.87 -30.32 -30.94
C VAL A 189 -6.91 -29.61 -29.97
N TRP A 190 -5.65 -29.44 -30.37
CA TRP A 190 -4.68 -28.68 -29.60
C TRP A 190 -5.08 -27.21 -29.44
N GLY A 191 -5.64 -26.58 -30.48
CA GLY A 191 -6.18 -25.23 -30.39
C GLY A 191 -7.34 -25.10 -29.40
N TRP A 192 -8.26 -26.08 -29.35
CA TRP A 192 -9.32 -26.12 -28.33
C TRP A 192 -8.75 -26.30 -26.93
N LEU A 193 -7.73 -27.13 -26.75
CA LEU A 193 -7.07 -27.29 -25.46
C LEU A 193 -6.38 -26.00 -25.02
N GLN A 194 -5.68 -25.31 -25.92
CA GLN A 194 -5.08 -24.00 -25.65
C GLN A 194 -6.14 -22.98 -25.23
N LEU A 195 -7.28 -22.91 -25.93
CA LEU A 195 -8.40 -22.04 -25.56
C LEU A 195 -8.89 -22.34 -24.14
N ILE A 196 -9.15 -23.62 -23.82
CA ILE A 196 -9.66 -24.04 -22.50
C ILE A 196 -8.68 -23.67 -21.38
N LEU A 197 -7.37 -23.84 -21.61
CA LEU A 197 -6.34 -23.54 -20.61
C LEU A 197 -6.05 -22.03 -20.49
N ALA A 198 -6.05 -21.29 -21.59
CA ALA A 198 -5.80 -19.84 -21.59
C ALA A 198 -6.98 -19.04 -21.03
N THR A 199 -8.22 -19.53 -21.16
CA THR A 199 -9.43 -18.82 -20.72
C THR A 199 -9.42 -18.50 -19.21
N PRO A 200 -9.13 -19.44 -18.30
CA PRO A 200 -8.98 -19.12 -16.87
C PRO A 200 -7.81 -18.15 -16.59
N VAL A 201 -6.72 -18.22 -17.34
CA VAL A 201 -5.59 -17.28 -17.15
C VAL A 201 -6.03 -15.85 -17.45
N VAL A 202 -6.76 -15.66 -18.55
CA VAL A 202 -7.27 -14.36 -19.01
C VAL A 202 -8.38 -13.83 -18.10
N PHE A 203 -9.43 -14.63 -17.87
CA PHE A 203 -10.66 -14.16 -17.22
C PHE A 203 -10.73 -14.38 -15.71
N TYR A 204 -9.96 -15.31 -15.14
CA TYR A 204 -9.98 -15.55 -13.69
C TYR A 204 -8.74 -14.95 -13.01
N SER A 205 -7.54 -15.35 -13.44
CA SER A 205 -6.31 -14.86 -12.82
C SER A 205 -6.07 -13.37 -13.08
N SER A 206 -6.44 -12.88 -14.27
CA SER A 206 -6.05 -11.54 -14.74
C SER A 206 -7.20 -10.55 -14.91
N TRP A 207 -8.40 -10.88 -14.42
CA TRP A 207 -9.58 -9.99 -14.52
C TRP A 207 -9.33 -8.59 -13.97
N ASP A 208 -8.52 -8.48 -12.92
CA ASP A 208 -8.19 -7.20 -12.27
C ASP A 208 -7.45 -6.25 -13.23
N PHE A 209 -6.69 -6.79 -14.18
CA PHE A 209 -5.97 -5.99 -15.17
C PHE A 209 -6.91 -5.40 -16.21
N PHE A 210 -7.90 -6.15 -16.67
CA PHE A 210 -8.92 -5.64 -17.58
C PHE A 210 -9.78 -4.55 -16.93
N LYS A 211 -10.14 -4.70 -15.64
CA LYS A 211 -10.81 -3.64 -14.87
C LYS A 211 -9.96 -2.36 -14.82
N ARG A 212 -8.65 -2.49 -14.55
CA ARG A 212 -7.69 -1.36 -14.55
C ARG A 212 -7.56 -0.71 -15.93
N GLY A 213 -7.42 -1.53 -16.98
CA GLY A 213 -7.34 -1.06 -18.37
C GLY A 213 -8.60 -0.31 -18.79
N TRP A 214 -9.77 -0.83 -18.45
CA TRP A 214 -11.06 -0.19 -18.74
C TRP A 214 -11.22 1.15 -18.00
N SER A 215 -10.88 1.20 -16.71
CA SER A 215 -10.87 2.46 -15.94
C SER A 215 -9.96 3.50 -16.58
N SER A 216 -8.76 3.09 -17.03
CA SER A 216 -7.79 3.97 -17.69
C SER A 216 -8.30 4.52 -19.03
N ILE A 217 -8.93 3.68 -19.85
CA ILE A 217 -9.54 4.09 -21.13
C ILE A 217 -10.69 5.07 -20.87
N ARG A 218 -11.59 4.76 -19.93
CA ARG A 218 -12.73 5.62 -19.59
C ARG A 218 -12.29 6.99 -19.10
N ARG A 219 -11.19 7.07 -18.36
CA ARG A 219 -10.63 8.32 -17.82
C ARG A 219 -9.68 9.04 -18.79
N TRP A 220 -9.52 8.54 -20.02
CA TRP A 220 -8.61 9.13 -21.02
C TRP A 220 -7.17 9.30 -20.53
N ALA A 221 -6.72 8.43 -19.62
CA ALA A 221 -5.39 8.48 -19.01
C ALA A 221 -4.67 7.15 -19.27
N PRO A 222 -4.17 6.91 -20.50
CA PRO A 222 -3.58 5.62 -20.89
C PRO A 222 -2.31 5.33 -20.09
N ASN A 223 -2.16 4.07 -19.68
CA ASN A 223 -1.03 3.60 -18.89
C ASN A 223 -0.66 2.15 -19.26
N MET A 224 0.26 1.54 -18.51
CA MET A 224 0.69 0.16 -18.70
C MET A 224 -0.50 -0.83 -18.80
N TRP A 225 -1.53 -0.65 -17.98
CA TRP A 225 -2.71 -1.53 -17.96
C TRP A 225 -3.55 -1.41 -19.23
N THR A 226 -3.58 -0.24 -19.87
CA THR A 226 -4.24 -0.05 -21.16
C THR A 226 -3.59 -0.90 -22.24
N LEU A 227 -2.26 -0.82 -22.34
CA LEU A 227 -1.48 -1.55 -23.34
C LEU A 227 -1.66 -3.06 -23.17
N ILE A 228 -1.51 -3.55 -21.93
CA ILE A 228 -1.66 -4.97 -21.63
C ILE A 228 -3.08 -5.44 -21.95
N SER A 229 -4.11 -4.70 -21.50
CA SER A 229 -5.51 -5.10 -21.69
C SER A 229 -5.90 -5.14 -23.16
N ILE A 230 -5.50 -4.15 -23.96
CA ILE A 230 -5.81 -4.12 -25.39
C ILE A 230 -5.01 -5.20 -26.12
N GLY A 231 -3.70 -5.31 -25.89
CA GLY A 231 -2.84 -6.26 -26.59
C GLY A 231 -3.26 -7.71 -26.34
N VAL A 232 -3.43 -8.09 -25.07
CA VAL A 232 -3.87 -9.44 -24.69
C VAL A 232 -5.32 -9.68 -25.11
N GLY A 233 -6.20 -8.69 -24.97
CA GLY A 233 -7.59 -8.80 -25.39
C GLY A 233 -7.72 -9.05 -26.89
N VAL A 234 -6.98 -8.31 -27.72
CA VAL A 234 -6.95 -8.50 -29.17
C VAL A 234 -6.34 -9.85 -29.54
N ALA A 235 -5.22 -10.24 -28.94
CA ALA A 235 -4.58 -11.53 -29.20
C ALA A 235 -5.52 -12.72 -28.86
N TYR A 236 -6.17 -12.65 -27.71
CA TYR A 236 -7.11 -13.69 -27.29
C TYR A 236 -8.35 -13.74 -28.20
N LEU A 237 -8.97 -12.58 -28.49
CA LEU A 237 -10.13 -12.53 -29.38
C LEU A 237 -9.78 -13.00 -30.78
N PHE A 238 -8.67 -12.54 -31.35
CA PHE A 238 -8.18 -13.01 -32.64
C PHE A 238 -8.05 -14.53 -32.66
N SER A 239 -7.45 -15.12 -31.63
CA SER A 239 -7.26 -16.57 -31.51
C SER A 239 -8.60 -17.33 -31.42
N VAL A 240 -9.58 -16.78 -30.71
CA VAL A 240 -10.94 -17.34 -30.67
C VAL A 240 -11.58 -17.29 -32.06
N PHE A 241 -11.49 -16.16 -32.77
CA PHE A 241 -12.03 -16.02 -34.13
C PHE A 241 -11.33 -16.96 -35.12
N ALA A 242 -10.00 -17.06 -35.05
CA ALA A 242 -9.18 -17.96 -35.86
C ALA A 242 -9.54 -19.44 -35.65
N LEU A 243 -9.83 -19.84 -34.41
CA LEU A 243 -10.21 -21.21 -34.07
C LEU A 243 -11.65 -21.56 -34.48
N LEU A 244 -12.60 -20.64 -34.28
CA LEU A 244 -14.02 -20.89 -34.54
C LEU A 244 -14.40 -20.76 -36.01
N ILE A 245 -13.83 -19.78 -36.72
CA ILE A 245 -14.19 -19.45 -38.10
C ILE A 245 -12.92 -19.32 -38.96
N PRO A 246 -12.14 -20.40 -39.14
CA PRO A 246 -10.95 -20.37 -40.01
C PRO A 246 -11.31 -20.06 -41.46
N GLY A 247 -12.55 -20.31 -41.88
CA GLY A 247 -13.06 -20.00 -43.23
C GLY A 247 -13.02 -18.51 -43.59
N ALA A 248 -13.14 -17.61 -42.61
CA ALA A 248 -13.16 -16.16 -42.84
C ALA A 248 -11.79 -15.57 -43.20
N PHE A 249 -10.70 -16.31 -42.95
CA PHE A 249 -9.36 -15.84 -43.23
C PHE A 249 -8.96 -16.13 -44.70
N PRO A 250 -8.13 -15.27 -45.33
CA PRO A 250 -7.54 -15.56 -46.64
C PRO A 250 -6.62 -16.80 -46.59
N ALA A 251 -6.42 -17.47 -47.72
CA ALA A 251 -5.61 -18.68 -47.81
C ALA A 251 -4.13 -18.45 -47.41
N GLN A 252 -3.63 -17.23 -47.55
CA GLN A 252 -2.27 -16.82 -47.18
C GLN A 252 -2.01 -16.85 -45.67
N PHE A 253 -3.06 -16.80 -44.85
CA PHE A 253 -2.98 -16.85 -43.38
C PHE A 253 -3.26 -18.24 -42.81
N LYS A 254 -3.42 -19.25 -43.68
CA LYS A 254 -3.73 -20.63 -43.29
C LYS A 254 -2.55 -21.54 -43.56
N ASP A 255 -2.39 -22.53 -42.70
CA ASP A 255 -1.49 -23.65 -42.95
C ASP A 255 -2.04 -24.58 -44.06
N ALA A 256 -1.25 -25.58 -44.45
CA ALA A 256 -1.62 -26.59 -45.45
C ALA A 256 -2.88 -27.40 -45.08
N GLN A 257 -3.31 -27.36 -43.82
CA GLN A 257 -4.48 -28.04 -43.28
C GLN A 257 -5.69 -27.08 -43.13
N GLY A 258 -5.56 -25.81 -43.51
CA GLY A 258 -6.61 -24.80 -43.46
C GLY A 258 -6.80 -24.12 -42.09
N ASN A 259 -5.87 -24.30 -41.14
CA ASN A 259 -5.93 -23.68 -39.83
C ASN A 259 -5.18 -22.34 -39.82
N ALA A 260 -5.73 -21.36 -39.10
CA ALA A 260 -5.05 -20.09 -38.84
C ALA A 260 -4.16 -20.19 -37.59
N HIS A 261 -3.09 -19.40 -37.54
CA HIS A 261 -2.22 -19.31 -36.38
C HIS A 261 -2.96 -18.75 -35.16
N LEU A 262 -2.68 -19.33 -33.99
CA LEU A 262 -3.28 -18.93 -32.70
C LEU A 262 -2.22 -18.21 -31.86
N TYR A 263 -2.69 -17.33 -30.96
CA TYR A 263 -1.86 -16.52 -30.05
C TYR A 263 -2.32 -16.66 -28.59
N PHE A 264 -2.89 -17.83 -28.24
CA PHE A 264 -3.31 -18.11 -26.86
C PHE A 264 -2.11 -18.16 -25.91
N GLU A 265 -0.95 -18.60 -26.38
CA GLU A 265 0.31 -18.62 -25.65
C GLU A 265 0.81 -17.21 -25.33
N ALA A 266 0.77 -16.29 -26.30
CA ALA A 266 1.17 -14.91 -26.07
C ALA A 266 0.27 -14.26 -25.00
N ALA A 267 -1.05 -14.44 -25.12
CA ALA A 267 -1.99 -13.94 -24.13
C ALA A 267 -1.74 -14.52 -22.72
N ALA A 268 -1.59 -15.84 -22.61
CA ALA A 268 -1.40 -16.50 -21.32
C ALA A 268 -0.06 -16.12 -20.66
N ILE A 269 1.05 -16.12 -21.40
CA ILE A 269 2.38 -15.87 -20.85
C ILE A 269 2.55 -14.41 -20.45
N ILE A 270 2.11 -13.46 -21.29
CA ILE A 270 2.18 -12.04 -20.95
C ILE A 270 1.46 -11.78 -19.63
N LEU A 271 0.25 -12.30 -19.47
CA LEU A 271 -0.51 -12.16 -18.24
C LEU A 271 0.15 -12.81 -17.02
N THR A 272 0.70 -14.02 -17.17
CA THR A 272 1.44 -14.70 -16.11
C THR A 272 2.66 -13.91 -15.66
N LEU A 273 3.43 -13.33 -16.60
CA LEU A 273 4.61 -12.51 -16.29
C LEU A 273 4.24 -11.18 -15.61
N VAL A 274 3.14 -10.56 -16.04
CA VAL A 274 2.61 -9.35 -15.37
C VAL A 274 2.15 -9.68 -13.95
N LEU A 275 1.47 -10.81 -13.74
CA LEU A 275 1.10 -11.29 -12.41
C LEU A 275 2.33 -11.54 -11.53
N LEU A 276 3.40 -12.13 -12.09
CA LEU A 276 4.66 -12.30 -11.38
C LEU A 276 5.22 -10.95 -10.90
N GLY A 277 5.26 -9.95 -11.78
CA GLY A 277 5.71 -8.60 -11.44
C GLY A 277 4.93 -8.02 -10.26
N GLN A 278 3.59 -8.13 -10.29
CA GLN A 278 2.73 -7.65 -9.21
C GLN A 278 2.95 -8.40 -7.89
N VAL A 279 3.18 -9.72 -7.94
CA VAL A 279 3.51 -10.52 -6.74
C VAL A 279 4.85 -10.10 -6.14
N LEU A 280 5.86 -9.85 -6.97
CA LEU A 280 7.16 -9.38 -6.52
C LEU A 280 7.07 -7.96 -5.92
N GLU A 281 6.30 -7.08 -6.54
CA GLU A 281 6.03 -5.72 -6.05
C GLU A 281 5.36 -5.77 -4.66
N LEU A 282 4.28 -6.54 -4.50
CA LEU A 282 3.62 -6.70 -3.20
C LEU A 282 4.54 -7.30 -2.14
N ARG A 283 5.38 -8.28 -2.52
CA ARG A 283 6.33 -8.89 -1.60
C ARG A 283 7.39 -7.90 -1.13
N ALA A 284 7.89 -7.05 -2.02
CA ALA A 284 8.88 -6.03 -1.67
C ALA A 284 8.29 -5.00 -0.69
N HIS A 285 7.08 -4.50 -0.96
CA HIS A 285 6.41 -3.54 -0.10
C HIS A 285 5.96 -4.09 1.26
N SER A 286 5.51 -5.35 1.31
CA SER A 286 5.09 -5.98 2.56
C SER A 286 6.28 -6.12 3.53
N LYS A 287 7.46 -6.47 3.02
CA LYS A 287 8.68 -6.59 3.84
C LYS A 287 9.09 -5.26 4.48
N THR A 288 9.10 -4.16 3.72
CA THR A 288 9.49 -2.85 4.28
C THR A 288 8.48 -2.35 5.32
N ASN A 289 7.18 -2.50 5.06
CA ASN A 289 6.15 -2.14 6.05
C ASN A 289 6.24 -2.95 7.34
N SER A 290 6.55 -4.26 7.26
CA SER A 290 6.70 -5.09 8.46
C SER A 290 7.84 -4.64 9.38
N ALA A 291 8.95 -4.14 8.83
CA ALA A 291 10.08 -3.63 9.61
C ALA A 291 9.73 -2.33 10.34
N ILE A 292 8.98 -1.44 9.69
CA ILE A 292 8.48 -0.19 10.32
C ILE A 292 7.46 -0.52 11.43
N LYS A 293 6.55 -1.47 11.19
CA LYS A 293 5.59 -1.94 12.20
C LYS A 293 6.25 -2.52 13.45
N ALA A 294 7.39 -3.20 13.30
CA ALA A 294 8.15 -3.73 14.43
C ALA A 294 8.68 -2.61 15.35
N LEU A 295 8.99 -1.43 14.79
CA LEU A 295 9.36 -0.25 15.58
C LEU A 295 8.15 0.38 16.29
N LEU A 296 6.98 0.36 15.67
CA LEU A 296 5.76 0.95 16.25
C LEU A 296 5.14 0.07 17.36
N ASN A 297 5.33 -1.24 17.33
CA ASN A 297 4.87 -2.18 18.37
C ASN A 297 5.71 -2.15 19.67
N LEU A 298 6.57 -1.15 19.83
CA LEU A 298 7.41 -0.99 21.01
C LEU A 298 6.65 -0.39 22.20
N VAL A 299 5.57 0.34 21.97
CA VAL A 299 4.76 0.96 23.03
C VAL A 299 3.87 -0.08 23.71
N PRO A 300 3.95 -0.26 25.04
CA PRO A 300 3.08 -1.17 25.76
C PRO A 300 1.63 -0.68 25.75
N PRO A 301 0.62 -1.56 25.58
CA PRO A 301 -0.79 -1.17 25.49
C PRO A 301 -1.40 -0.76 26.84
N VAL A 302 -0.71 -1.05 27.94
CA VAL A 302 -1.16 -0.79 29.31
C VAL A 302 -0.10 -0.04 30.10
N ALA A 303 -0.56 0.78 31.04
CA ALA A 303 0.27 1.52 31.96
C ALA A 303 -0.24 1.30 33.40
N ARG A 304 0.67 1.21 34.36
CA ARG A 304 0.31 1.03 35.78
C ARG A 304 0.33 2.37 36.49
N VAL A 305 -0.84 2.92 36.75
CA VAL A 305 -1.01 4.23 37.40
C VAL A 305 -1.32 4.05 38.89
N ILE A 306 -0.80 4.94 39.73
CA ILE A 306 -1.16 5.07 41.14
C ILE A 306 -2.23 6.17 41.26
N ARG A 307 -3.49 5.81 41.51
CA ARG A 307 -4.58 6.75 41.81
C ARG A 307 -5.13 6.44 43.20
N ASN A 308 -5.32 7.47 44.03
CA ASN A 308 -5.82 7.33 45.42
C ASN A 308 -5.00 6.34 46.28
N GLY A 309 -3.69 6.25 46.05
CA GLY A 309 -2.79 5.34 46.79
C GLY A 309 -2.94 3.86 46.41
N GLN A 310 -3.73 3.53 45.37
CA GLN A 310 -3.86 2.18 44.85
C GLN A 310 -3.30 2.10 43.43
N GLU A 311 -2.68 0.96 43.11
CA GLU A 311 -2.19 0.66 41.77
C GLU A 311 -3.30 0.10 40.90
N GLN A 312 -3.44 0.66 39.71
CA GLN A 312 -4.41 0.23 38.73
C GLN A 312 -3.72 0.13 37.36
N GLU A 313 -3.90 -1.00 36.68
CA GLU A 313 -3.49 -1.13 35.29
C GLU A 313 -4.60 -0.57 34.40
N VAL A 314 -4.26 0.50 33.67
CA VAL A 314 -5.18 1.18 32.77
C VAL A 314 -4.65 1.10 31.34
N PRO A 315 -5.52 1.10 30.32
CA PRO A 315 -5.11 1.29 28.93
C PRO A 315 -4.29 2.58 28.79
N LEU A 316 -3.28 2.56 27.90
CA LEU A 316 -2.40 3.72 27.69
C LEU A 316 -3.17 5.00 27.33
N GLU A 317 -4.30 4.86 26.64
CA GLU A 317 -5.16 5.95 26.21
C GLU A 317 -5.89 6.66 27.38
N GLU A 318 -5.97 6.01 28.54
CA GLU A 318 -6.61 6.55 29.75
C GLU A 318 -5.61 7.25 30.70
N VAL A 319 -4.32 7.24 30.37
CA VAL A 319 -3.27 7.94 31.10
C VAL A 319 -3.37 9.43 30.82
N GLN A 320 -3.44 10.23 31.89
CA GLN A 320 -3.55 11.69 31.80
C GLN A 320 -2.28 12.37 32.29
N VAL A 321 -2.04 13.59 31.81
CA VAL A 321 -0.92 14.42 32.27
C VAL A 321 -1.06 14.67 33.77
N GLY A 322 -0.04 14.29 34.54
CA GLY A 322 -0.03 14.39 36.00
C GLY A 322 -0.31 13.07 36.73
N ASP A 323 -0.68 12.00 36.02
CA ASP A 323 -0.73 10.65 36.60
C ASP A 323 0.66 10.18 37.06
N VAL A 324 0.73 9.49 38.21
CA VAL A 324 1.96 8.87 38.72
C VAL A 324 2.01 7.42 38.27
N LEU A 325 3.01 7.07 37.48
CA LEU A 325 3.18 5.72 36.92
C LEU A 325 4.21 4.92 37.71
N ARG A 326 3.89 3.67 38.06
CA ARG A 326 4.83 2.77 38.74
C ARG A 326 5.44 1.76 37.77
N MET A 327 6.73 1.94 37.50
CA MET A 327 7.52 1.07 36.65
C MET A 327 8.25 -0.01 37.44
N LYS A 328 8.20 -1.26 36.99
CA LYS A 328 9.06 -2.37 37.51
C LYS A 328 10.30 -2.57 36.62
N PRO A 329 11.38 -3.15 37.16
CA PRO A 329 12.55 -3.50 36.36
C PRO A 329 12.19 -4.37 35.14
N GLY A 330 12.66 -3.97 33.96
CA GLY A 330 12.39 -4.66 32.69
C GLY A 330 11.07 -4.30 32.00
N GLU A 331 10.24 -3.45 32.60
CA GLU A 331 9.05 -2.90 31.92
C GLU A 331 9.46 -1.79 30.94
N LYS A 332 8.69 -1.65 29.86
CA LYS A 332 8.88 -0.56 28.88
C LYS A 332 8.17 0.70 29.34
N ILE A 333 8.81 1.84 29.17
CA ILE A 333 8.24 3.14 29.54
C ILE A 333 7.08 3.48 28.58
N PRO A 334 5.85 3.66 29.10
CA PRO A 334 4.65 3.80 28.27
C PRO A 334 4.49 5.20 27.64
N VAL A 335 4.92 6.25 28.36
CA VAL A 335 4.79 7.67 27.97
C VAL A 335 6.00 8.46 28.43
N ASP A 336 6.24 9.61 27.81
CA ASP A 336 7.24 10.58 28.27
C ASP A 336 6.84 11.16 29.63
N GLY A 337 7.82 11.32 30.52
CA GLY A 337 7.59 11.79 31.88
C GLY A 337 8.86 12.16 32.62
N ILE A 338 8.71 12.50 33.90
CA ILE A 338 9.81 12.86 34.81
C ILE A 338 9.78 11.89 35.98
N ILE A 339 10.94 11.43 36.43
CA ILE A 339 11.06 10.56 37.60
C ILE A 339 10.80 11.40 38.85
N THR A 340 9.81 10.98 39.64
CA THR A 340 9.48 11.64 40.92
C THR A 340 10.14 10.94 42.11
N GLU A 341 10.30 9.62 42.04
CA GLU A 341 10.87 8.79 43.10
C GLU A 341 11.68 7.62 42.50
N GLY A 342 12.91 7.43 42.98
CA GLY A 342 13.79 6.31 42.60
C GLY A 342 14.88 6.67 41.61
N ASN A 343 15.79 5.71 41.35
CA ASN A 343 16.82 5.82 40.32
C ASN A 343 16.71 4.60 39.40
N ALA A 344 16.88 4.80 38.10
CA ALA A 344 16.79 3.73 37.11
C ALA A 344 17.82 3.89 35.99
N VAL A 345 18.31 2.75 35.52
CA VAL A 345 19.12 2.65 34.30
C VAL A 345 18.17 2.34 33.14
N ILE A 346 18.08 3.22 32.15
CA ILE A 346 17.11 3.13 31.06
C ILE A 346 17.84 2.90 29.73
N ASP A 347 17.43 1.87 29.00
CA ASP A 347 17.91 1.60 27.64
C ASP A 347 17.11 2.42 26.62
N GLU A 348 17.73 3.48 26.10
CA GLU A 348 17.18 4.36 25.07
C GLU A 348 17.69 4.01 23.66
N SER A 349 18.44 2.90 23.48
CA SER A 349 19.15 2.55 22.23
C SER A 349 18.25 2.48 21.00
N MET A 350 16.99 2.09 21.17
CA MET A 350 16.02 2.00 20.08
C MET A 350 15.55 3.38 19.56
N ILE A 351 15.72 4.44 20.36
CA ILE A 351 15.31 5.81 20.01
C ILE A 351 16.53 6.67 19.69
N THR A 352 17.55 6.62 20.55
CA THR A 352 18.75 7.47 20.45
C THR A 352 19.85 6.83 19.60
N GLY A 353 19.86 5.49 19.46
CA GLY A 353 20.93 4.74 18.81
C GLY A 353 22.18 4.53 19.68
N GLU A 354 22.17 5.01 20.93
CA GLU A 354 23.30 4.84 21.84
C GLU A 354 23.24 3.46 22.53
N PRO A 355 24.30 2.63 22.47
CA PRO A 355 24.26 1.26 22.96
C PRO A 355 24.42 1.13 24.48
N ILE A 356 24.78 2.21 25.18
CA ILE A 356 25.00 2.22 26.62
C ILE A 356 23.75 2.79 27.29
N PRO A 357 23.10 2.04 28.19
CA PRO A 357 21.96 2.54 28.97
C PRO A 357 22.34 3.78 29.81
N THR A 358 21.39 4.69 29.98
CA THR A 358 21.62 5.95 30.70
C THR A 358 21.01 5.91 32.10
N ASP A 359 21.75 6.43 33.08
CA ASP A 359 21.26 6.61 34.44
C ASP A 359 20.30 7.81 34.49
N LYS A 360 19.11 7.61 35.08
CA LYS A 360 18.11 8.66 35.33
C LYS A 360 17.68 8.63 36.80
N SER A 361 17.46 9.81 37.37
CA SER A 361 17.07 10.05 38.78
C SER A 361 15.96 11.07 38.87
#